data_AF-M7WCU2-F1
#
_entry.id   AF-M7WCU2-F1
#
_cell.length_a   1.000
_cell.length_b   1.000
_cell.length_c   1.000
_cell.angle_alpha   90.00
_cell.angle_beta   90.00
_cell.angle_gamma   90.00
#
_symmetry.space_group_name_H-M   'P 1'
#
loop_
_entity.id
_entity.type
_entity.pdbx_description
1 polymer ?
#
loop_
_entity_poly.entity_id
_entity_poly.type
_entity_poly.pdbx_seq_one_letter_code
_entity_poly.pdbx_strand_id
1 'polypeptide(L)'
;MVEAMEGVKMELADCCFPLVKGVVASNKTEVAFKDVECAILVAGMPRKVGMERKELIGINTRIMKEQALALKNFANPHVRVLVVANPANTNALVVANNAGIDVKQITCLTRLDQNRAIAQIASKLNCKVEDVSDAFVWGNHSEKQCPDISHAVVQTPNGPKRVADLVEESWLESFNKTVQERGAKVIEMRKASSAASAAKAIVDHFRDWLCQLSVMEVNIILLMT
;
A
#
# COMPACT_ATOMS: atom_id res chain seq x y z
N MET A 1 10.31 5.66 -21.24
CA MET A 1 10.16 5.64 -19.76
C MET A 1 10.40 7.02 -19.16
N VAL A 2 11.54 7.67 -19.43
CA VAL A 2 11.77 9.07 -18.99
C VAL A 2 10.70 10.02 -19.55
N GLU A 3 10.37 9.91 -20.84
CA GLU A 3 9.31 10.73 -21.47
C GLU A 3 7.93 10.56 -20.81
N ALA A 4 7.58 9.34 -20.39
CA ALA A 4 6.32 9.09 -19.71
C ALA A 4 6.28 9.72 -18.31
N MET A 5 7.41 9.74 -17.59
CA MET A 5 7.51 10.44 -16.30
C MET A 5 7.41 11.96 -16.46
N GLU A 6 7.98 12.52 -17.53
CA GLU A 6 7.81 13.95 -17.83
C GLU A 6 6.35 14.28 -18.18
N GLY A 7 5.65 13.41 -18.90
CA GLY A 7 4.20 13.56 -19.13
C GLY A 7 3.40 13.61 -17.82
N VAL A 8 3.67 12.71 -16.87
CA VAL A 8 3.02 12.74 -15.54
C VAL A 8 3.36 14.02 -14.78
N LYS A 9 4.61 14.50 -14.88
CA LYS A 9 5.03 15.76 -14.27
C LYS A 9 4.29 16.96 -14.86
N MET A 10 3.99 16.96 -16.16
CA MET A 10 3.14 17.97 -16.79
C MET A 10 1.72 17.90 -16.22
N GLU A 11 1.10 16.72 -16.14
CA GLU A 11 -0.23 16.57 -15.55
C GLU A 11 -0.31 17.04 -14.09
N LEU A 12 0.73 16.76 -13.29
CA LEU A 12 0.83 17.24 -11.90
C LEU A 12 0.90 18.77 -11.81
N ALA A 13 1.59 19.43 -12.75
CA ALA A 13 1.64 20.89 -12.81
C ALA A 13 0.27 21.47 -13.18
N ASP A 14 -0.42 20.85 -14.14
CA ASP A 14 -1.75 21.27 -14.62
C ASP A 14 -2.82 21.15 -13.53
N CYS A 15 -2.64 20.26 -12.55
CA CYS A 15 -3.55 20.11 -11.41
C CYS A 15 -3.52 21.28 -10.41
N CYS A 16 -2.55 22.19 -10.50
CA CYS A 16 -2.46 23.39 -9.66
C CYS A 16 -2.51 23.08 -8.14
N PHE A 17 -1.92 21.98 -7.69
CA PHE A 17 -1.93 21.60 -6.28
C PHE A 17 -1.08 22.56 -5.44
N PRO A 18 -1.66 23.35 -4.50
CA PRO A 18 -0.91 24.38 -3.77
C PRO A 18 0.14 23.79 -2.79
N LEU A 19 -0.03 22.52 -2.42
CA LEU A 19 0.89 21.79 -1.55
C LEU A 19 2.08 21.19 -2.31
N VAL A 20 2.01 21.04 -3.63
CA VAL A 20 3.13 20.52 -4.43
C VAL A 20 4.10 21.66 -4.70
N LYS A 21 5.26 21.64 -4.04
CA LYS A 21 6.30 22.68 -4.18
C LYS A 21 7.30 22.40 -5.31
N GLY A 22 7.39 21.14 -5.74
CA GLY A 22 8.24 20.71 -6.84
C GLY A 22 8.05 19.24 -7.16
N VAL A 23 8.45 18.84 -8.37
CA VAL A 23 8.42 17.45 -8.84
C VAL A 23 9.76 17.12 -9.47
N VAL A 24 10.45 16.12 -8.93
CA VAL A 24 11.70 15.59 -9.47
C VAL A 24 11.41 14.22 -10.10
N ALA A 25 11.54 14.14 -11.42
CA ALA A 25 11.48 12.90 -12.18
C ALA A 25 12.90 12.50 -12.56
N SER A 26 13.34 11.30 -12.18
CA SER A 26 14.69 10.83 -12.49
C SER A 26 14.76 9.31 -12.57
N ASN A 27 15.65 8.82 -13.44
CA ASN A 27 16.08 7.42 -13.45
C ASN A 27 17.44 7.22 -12.75
N LYS A 28 17.99 8.27 -12.14
CA LYS A 28 19.24 8.22 -11.37
C LYS A 28 18.93 8.00 -9.89
N THR A 29 19.47 6.93 -9.35
CA THR A 29 19.23 6.50 -7.96
C THR A 29 19.62 7.59 -6.96
N GLU A 30 20.78 8.20 -7.11
CA GLU A 30 21.28 9.26 -6.24
C GLU A 30 20.42 10.53 -6.28
N VAL A 31 19.69 10.77 -7.37
CA VAL A 31 18.76 11.91 -7.47
C VAL A 31 17.43 11.56 -6.82
N ALA A 32 16.91 10.35 -7.09
CA ALA A 32 15.59 9.94 -6.62
C ALA A 32 15.55 9.64 -5.10
N PHE A 33 16.66 9.22 -4.50
CA PHE A 33 16.71 8.87 -3.08
C PHE A 33 17.32 9.94 -2.19
N LYS A 34 17.83 11.04 -2.76
CA LYS A 34 18.47 12.09 -1.98
C LYS A 34 17.50 12.75 -1.00
N ASP A 35 17.86 12.72 0.28
CA ASP A 35 17.21 13.39 1.40
C ASP A 35 15.71 13.06 1.56
N VAL A 36 15.23 11.95 0.99
CA VAL A 36 13.81 11.59 1.03
C VAL A 36 13.36 11.27 2.45
N GLU A 37 12.23 11.85 2.86
CA GLU A 37 11.63 11.62 4.19
C GLU A 37 10.56 10.52 4.18
N CYS A 38 9.96 10.28 3.01
CA CYS A 38 9.03 9.18 2.77
C CYS A 38 9.38 8.51 1.43
N ALA A 39 9.50 7.20 1.43
CA ALA A 39 9.79 6.40 0.24
C ALA A 39 8.69 5.37 -0.01
N ILE A 40 8.14 5.33 -1.23
CA ILE A 40 7.10 4.39 -1.64
C ILE A 40 7.69 3.46 -2.70
N LEU A 41 8.00 2.23 -2.31
CA LEU A 41 8.62 1.26 -3.21
C LEU A 41 7.53 0.48 -3.96
N VAL A 42 7.07 1.06 -5.07
CA VAL A 42 6.03 0.49 -5.94
C VAL A 42 6.61 -0.45 -7.00
N ALA A 43 7.83 -0.16 -7.44
CA ALA A 43 8.40 -0.82 -8.60
C ALA A 43 8.91 -2.23 -8.26
N GLY A 44 8.37 -3.21 -8.96
CA GLY A 44 8.79 -4.61 -8.94
C GLY A 44 8.39 -5.25 -10.25
N MET A 45 9.08 -6.32 -10.64
CA MET A 45 8.75 -7.02 -11.87
C MET A 45 7.37 -7.66 -11.74
N PRO A 46 6.43 -7.40 -12.66
CA PRO A 46 5.17 -8.12 -12.70
C PRO A 46 5.44 -9.56 -13.15
N ARG A 47 4.67 -10.50 -12.62
CA ARG A 47 4.75 -11.90 -13.07
C ARG A 47 4.36 -11.99 -14.54
N LYS A 48 5.25 -12.56 -15.37
CA LYS A 48 4.96 -12.87 -16.77
C LYS A 48 4.36 -14.27 -16.91
N VAL A 49 3.59 -14.49 -17.98
CA VAL A 49 3.08 -15.83 -18.33
C VAL A 49 4.26 -16.77 -18.55
N GLY A 50 4.23 -17.96 -17.93
CA GLY A 50 5.32 -18.94 -17.98
C GLY A 50 6.48 -18.69 -16.99
N MET A 51 6.46 -17.59 -16.23
CA MET A 51 7.50 -17.30 -15.23
C MET A 51 7.28 -18.13 -13.95
N GLU A 52 8.36 -18.80 -13.53
CA GLU A 52 8.41 -19.54 -12.28
C GLU A 52 8.38 -18.60 -11.08
N ARG A 53 7.71 -19.02 -10.00
CA ARG A 53 7.60 -18.18 -8.78
C ARG A 53 8.96 -17.86 -8.17
N LYS A 54 9.91 -18.81 -8.22
CA LYS A 54 11.26 -18.65 -7.70
C LYS A 54 12.06 -17.59 -8.48
N GLU A 55 11.91 -17.57 -9.80
CA GLU A 55 12.57 -16.60 -10.66
C GLU A 55 12.09 -15.17 -10.36
N LEU A 56 10.75 -14.99 -10.27
CA LEU A 56 10.13 -13.72 -9.91
C LEU A 56 10.65 -13.18 -8.56
N ILE A 57 10.70 -14.06 -7.54
CA ILE A 57 11.20 -13.70 -6.21
C ILE A 57 12.67 -13.29 -6.30
N GLY A 58 13.50 -14.00 -7.08
CA GLY A 58 14.91 -13.66 -7.26
C GLY A 58 15.11 -12.28 -7.88
N ILE A 59 14.35 -11.94 -8.91
CA ILE A 59 14.42 -10.64 -9.57
C ILE A 59 13.98 -9.52 -8.62
N ASN A 60 12.82 -9.68 -7.97
CA ASN A 60 12.32 -8.66 -7.05
C ASN A 60 13.22 -8.49 -5.83
N THR A 61 13.84 -9.56 -5.33
CA THR A 61 14.84 -9.48 -4.24
C THR A 61 16.04 -8.63 -4.65
N ARG A 62 16.54 -8.79 -5.88
CA ARG A 62 17.64 -7.97 -6.39
C ARG A 62 17.26 -6.49 -6.48
N ILE A 63 16.09 -6.18 -7.08
CA ILE A 63 15.58 -4.80 -7.20
C ILE A 63 15.43 -4.16 -5.82
N MET A 64 14.82 -4.87 -4.87
CA MET A 64 14.62 -4.35 -3.51
C MET A 64 15.94 -4.16 -2.76
N LYS A 65 16.93 -5.02 -2.99
CA LYS A 65 18.26 -4.84 -2.41
C LYS A 65 18.95 -3.59 -2.95
N GLU A 66 18.86 -3.33 -4.26
CA GLU A 66 19.40 -2.11 -4.87
C GLU A 66 18.73 -0.85 -4.30
N GLN A 67 17.40 -0.86 -4.17
CA GLN A 67 16.65 0.23 -3.54
C GLN A 67 16.99 0.40 -2.05
N ALA A 68 17.21 -0.70 -1.32
CA ALA A 68 17.64 -0.65 0.07
C ALA A 68 19.01 0.01 0.24
N LEU A 69 19.97 -0.32 -0.64
CA LEU A 69 21.28 0.33 -0.65
C LEU A 69 21.20 1.81 -1.06
N ALA A 70 20.27 2.16 -1.95
CA ALA A 70 20.00 3.55 -2.30
C ALA A 70 19.48 4.35 -1.10
N LEU A 71 18.49 3.80 -0.39
CA LEU A 71 17.97 4.39 0.85
C LEU A 71 19.09 4.59 1.87
N LYS A 72 19.92 3.56 2.09
CA LYS A 72 21.07 3.63 3.00
C LYS A 72 22.01 4.79 2.71
N ASN A 73 22.30 5.01 1.43
CA ASN A 73 23.36 5.91 0.99
C ASN A 73 22.89 7.36 0.82
N PHE A 74 21.61 7.57 0.50
CA PHE A 74 21.12 8.87 0.04
C PHE A 74 19.91 9.40 0.81
N ALA A 75 19.12 8.55 1.46
CA ALA A 75 17.88 8.99 2.12
C ALA A 75 18.15 9.70 3.44
N ASN A 76 17.15 10.45 3.90
CA ASN A 76 17.15 11.00 5.24
C ASN A 76 17.28 9.87 6.28
N PRO A 77 18.08 10.01 7.36
CA PRO A 77 18.18 8.99 8.42
C PRO A 77 16.82 8.62 9.05
N HIS A 78 15.86 9.54 9.04
CA HIS A 78 14.50 9.37 9.55
C HIS A 78 13.47 9.02 8.46
N VAL A 79 13.91 8.58 7.28
CA VAL A 79 13.02 8.18 6.17
C VAL A 79 12.01 7.13 6.62
N ARG A 80 10.76 7.25 6.19
CA ARG A 80 9.71 6.23 6.34
C ARG A 80 9.48 5.51 5.02
N VAL A 81 9.67 4.20 5.01
CA VAL A 81 9.64 3.37 3.81
C VAL A 81 8.39 2.49 3.81
N LEU A 82 7.58 2.62 2.76
CA LEU A 82 6.43 1.76 2.50
C LEU A 82 6.68 0.90 1.26
N VAL A 83 6.73 -0.41 1.46
CA VAL A 83 6.88 -1.38 0.36
C VAL A 83 5.51 -1.81 -0.17
N VAL A 84 5.28 -1.55 -1.46
CA VAL A 84 4.04 -1.87 -2.18
C VAL A 84 4.29 -2.97 -3.22
N ALA A 85 5.49 -3.02 -3.79
CA ALA A 85 5.90 -4.01 -4.78
C ALA A 85 5.75 -5.44 -4.23
N ASN A 86 5.09 -6.31 -4.98
CA ASN A 86 4.84 -7.68 -4.56
C ASN A 86 6.05 -8.61 -4.77
N PRO A 87 6.27 -9.60 -3.88
CA PRO A 87 5.56 -9.87 -2.62
C PRO A 87 5.91 -8.86 -1.51
N ALA A 88 4.94 -8.05 -1.07
CA ALA A 88 5.20 -6.84 -0.28
C ALA A 88 5.92 -7.11 1.05
N ASN A 89 5.45 -8.09 1.84
CA ASN A 89 6.08 -8.41 3.13
C ASN A 89 7.50 -8.95 2.97
N THR A 90 7.73 -9.84 2.00
CA THR A 90 9.07 -10.40 1.74
C THR A 90 10.03 -9.32 1.23
N ASN A 91 9.55 -8.44 0.35
CA ASN A 91 10.33 -7.32 -0.14
C ASN A 91 10.69 -6.33 0.98
N ALA A 92 9.76 -6.05 1.90
CA ALA A 92 10.04 -5.25 3.10
C ALA A 92 11.12 -5.88 3.99
N LEU A 93 11.11 -7.21 4.15
CA LEU A 93 12.18 -7.91 4.87
C LEU A 93 13.54 -7.78 4.17
N VAL A 94 13.57 -7.85 2.83
CA VAL A 94 14.80 -7.60 2.06
C VAL A 94 15.30 -6.17 2.30
N VAL A 95 14.42 -5.18 2.28
CA VAL A 95 14.80 -3.78 2.55
C VAL A 95 15.34 -3.63 3.97
N ALA A 96 14.64 -4.15 4.98
CA ALA A 96 15.06 -4.10 6.38
C ALA A 96 16.46 -4.68 6.62
N ASN A 97 16.78 -5.80 5.95
CA ASN A 97 18.07 -6.47 6.11
C ASN A 97 19.24 -5.78 5.40
N ASN A 98 18.98 -4.84 4.48
CA ASN A 98 20.03 -4.26 3.63
C ASN A 98 20.15 -2.73 3.75
N ALA A 99 19.08 -2.03 4.16
CA ALA A 99 19.05 -0.57 4.16
C ALA A 99 19.79 0.07 5.36
N GLY A 100 20.03 -0.68 6.45
CA GLY A 100 20.66 -0.10 7.65
C GLY A 100 19.82 1.00 8.30
N ILE A 101 18.50 0.97 8.11
CA ILE A 101 17.49 1.87 8.69
C ILE A 101 16.78 1.11 9.81
N ASP A 102 16.26 1.80 10.84
CA ASP A 102 15.46 1.15 11.88
C ASP A 102 14.27 0.42 11.23
N VAL A 103 14.07 -0.85 11.61
CA VAL A 103 12.97 -1.68 11.10
C VAL A 103 11.61 -1.04 11.35
N LYS A 104 11.45 -0.23 12.40
CA LYS A 104 10.20 0.52 12.69
C LYS A 104 9.88 1.58 11.64
N GLN A 105 10.87 2.00 10.85
CA GLN A 105 10.70 2.92 9.73
C GLN A 105 10.34 2.21 8.42
N ILE A 106 10.19 0.89 8.42
CA ILE A 106 9.93 0.09 7.22
C ILE A 106 8.63 -0.69 7.39
N THR A 107 7.66 -0.42 6.53
CA THR A 107 6.37 -1.09 6.51
C THR A 107 6.08 -1.68 5.13
N CYS A 108 5.04 -2.51 5.04
CA CYS A 108 4.51 -2.99 3.77
C CYS A 108 3.00 -2.73 3.69
N LEU A 109 2.47 -2.62 2.47
CA LEU A 109 1.08 -2.24 2.26
C LEU A 109 0.13 -3.44 2.38
N THR A 110 -0.48 -3.61 3.56
CA THR A 110 -1.71 -4.43 3.76
C THR A 110 -2.97 -3.58 3.88
N ARG A 111 -2.84 -2.24 3.88
CA ARG A 111 -3.94 -1.29 4.07
C ARG A 111 -5.05 -1.43 3.02
N LEU A 112 -4.72 -1.84 1.80
CA LEU A 112 -5.72 -2.08 0.77
C LEU A 112 -6.66 -3.24 1.14
N ASP A 113 -6.14 -4.29 1.76
CA ASP A 113 -6.93 -5.43 2.22
C ASP A 113 -7.86 -5.01 3.37
N GLN A 114 -7.35 -4.21 4.31
CA GLN A 114 -8.17 -3.64 5.38
C GLN A 114 -9.27 -2.73 4.83
N ASN A 115 -8.95 -1.84 3.89
CA ASN A 115 -9.94 -0.99 3.23
C ASN A 115 -11.01 -1.82 2.50
N ARG A 116 -10.64 -2.97 1.90
CA ARG A 116 -11.59 -3.91 1.28
C ARG A 116 -12.50 -4.56 2.31
N ALA A 117 -11.95 -5.00 3.45
CA ALA A 117 -12.72 -5.56 4.55
C ALA A 117 -13.78 -4.57 5.07
N ILE A 118 -13.36 -3.33 5.34
CA ILE A 118 -14.26 -2.24 5.76
C ILE A 118 -15.36 -1.99 4.72
N ALA A 119 -15.01 -1.93 3.43
CA ALA A 119 -15.98 -1.72 2.36
C ALA A 119 -17.00 -2.87 2.24
N GLN A 120 -16.58 -4.13 2.46
CA GLN A 120 -17.51 -5.27 2.47
C GLN A 120 -18.48 -5.20 3.65
N ILE A 121 -18.00 -4.84 4.84
CA ILE A 121 -18.86 -4.64 6.02
C ILE A 121 -19.87 -3.52 5.76
N ALA A 122 -19.39 -2.35 5.32
CA ALA A 122 -20.24 -1.20 5.07
C ALA A 122 -21.32 -1.48 4.01
N SER A 123 -20.94 -2.18 2.94
CA SER A 123 -21.89 -2.61 1.90
C SER A 123 -22.90 -3.63 2.41
N LYS A 124 -22.49 -4.58 3.27
CA LYS A 124 -23.38 -5.60 3.82
C LYS A 124 -24.42 -5.00 4.77
N LEU A 125 -24.00 -4.06 5.60
CA LEU A 125 -24.85 -3.41 6.61
C LEU A 125 -25.55 -2.15 6.09
N ASN A 126 -25.30 -1.76 4.83
CA ASN A 126 -25.79 -0.54 4.23
C ASN A 126 -25.54 0.71 5.12
N CYS A 127 -24.32 0.79 5.66
CA CYS A 127 -23.86 1.92 6.47
C CYS A 127 -22.71 2.66 5.77
N LYS A 128 -22.26 3.77 6.37
CA LYS A 128 -21.11 4.48 5.82
C LYS A 128 -19.83 3.79 6.22
N VAL A 129 -18.80 3.90 5.37
CA VAL A 129 -17.47 3.35 5.66
C VAL A 129 -16.81 3.99 6.90
N GLU A 130 -17.17 5.24 7.22
CA GLU A 130 -16.69 5.97 8.40
C GLU A 130 -17.28 5.45 9.71
N ASP A 131 -18.40 4.74 9.64
CA ASP A 131 -19.06 4.15 10.81
C ASP A 131 -18.44 2.81 11.22
N VAL A 132 -17.55 2.23 10.41
CA VAL A 132 -16.95 0.92 10.64
C VAL A 132 -15.55 1.07 11.25
N SER A 133 -15.33 0.46 12.41
CA SER A 133 -14.04 0.41 13.10
C SER A 133 -13.61 -1.02 13.44
N ASP A 134 -12.35 -1.18 13.85
CA ASP A 134 -11.81 -2.41 14.44
C ASP A 134 -11.87 -3.66 13.53
N ALA A 135 -11.85 -3.42 12.22
CA ALA A 135 -11.59 -4.45 11.21
C ALA A 135 -10.09 -4.49 10.89
N PHE A 136 -9.49 -5.67 11.02
CA PHE A 136 -8.05 -5.88 10.86
C PHE A 136 -7.74 -6.93 9.80
N VAL A 137 -6.50 -6.94 9.31
CA VAL A 137 -5.99 -7.99 8.43
C VAL A 137 -4.65 -8.46 8.95
N TRP A 138 -4.56 -9.75 9.29
CA TRP A 138 -3.36 -10.37 9.81
C TRP A 138 -2.55 -11.06 8.72
N GLY A 139 -1.23 -11.15 8.97
CA GLY A 139 -0.32 -11.97 8.18
C GLY A 139 0.19 -11.29 6.91
N ASN A 140 0.23 -12.06 5.82
CA ASN A 140 0.94 -11.71 4.59
C ASN A 140 -0.02 -11.15 3.53
N HIS A 141 0.38 -10.09 2.80
CA HIS A 141 -0.36 -9.58 1.65
C HIS A 141 -0.34 -10.62 0.51
N SER A 142 -1.31 -11.52 0.56
CA SER A 142 -1.46 -12.68 -0.33
C SER A 142 -2.86 -13.29 -0.16
N GLU A 143 -3.15 -14.35 -0.89
CA GLU A 143 -4.36 -15.18 -0.68
C GLU A 143 -4.42 -15.81 0.72
N LYS A 144 -3.30 -15.87 1.45
CA LYS A 144 -3.21 -16.38 2.83
C LYS A 144 -3.38 -15.30 3.91
N GLN A 145 -3.75 -14.08 3.54
CA GLN A 145 -4.10 -13.05 4.52
C GLN A 145 -5.29 -13.53 5.38
N CYS A 146 -5.38 -13.07 6.63
CA CYS A 146 -6.50 -13.37 7.52
C CYS A 146 -7.24 -12.07 7.86
N PRO A 147 -8.24 -11.68 7.06
CA PRO A 147 -9.17 -10.63 7.45
C PRO A 147 -9.88 -11.06 8.74
N ASP A 148 -9.96 -10.16 9.70
CA ASP A 148 -10.54 -10.43 11.01
C ASP A 148 -11.51 -9.33 11.38
N ILE A 149 -12.77 -9.75 11.54
CA ILE A 149 -13.90 -8.90 11.90
C ILE A 149 -14.53 -9.33 13.23
N SER A 150 -13.87 -10.20 13.99
CA SER A 150 -14.34 -10.65 15.30
C SER A 150 -14.52 -9.49 16.29
N HIS A 151 -13.70 -8.44 16.14
CA HIS A 151 -13.74 -7.22 16.92
C HIS A 151 -14.35 -6.04 16.17
N ALA A 152 -14.75 -6.20 14.91
CA ALA A 152 -15.26 -5.10 14.10
C ALA A 152 -16.57 -4.56 14.68
N VAL A 153 -16.68 -3.23 14.70
CA VAL A 153 -17.82 -2.50 15.23
C VAL A 153 -18.37 -1.58 14.15
N VAL A 154 -19.69 -1.40 14.15
CA VAL A 154 -20.37 -0.36 13.38
C VAL A 154 -21.05 0.63 14.32
N GLN A 155 -20.88 1.92 14.08
CA GLN A 155 -21.62 2.97 14.77
C GLN A 155 -23.06 2.98 14.26
N THR A 156 -24.02 2.99 15.19
CA THR A 156 -25.44 3.10 14.87
C THR A 156 -26.06 4.23 15.69
N PRO A 157 -27.26 4.72 15.34
CA PRO A 157 -27.97 5.70 16.17
C PRO A 157 -28.19 5.26 17.62
N ASN A 158 -28.20 3.94 17.87
CA ASN A 158 -28.39 3.34 19.19
C ASN A 158 -27.06 2.93 19.86
N GLY A 159 -25.93 3.45 19.36
CA GLY A 159 -24.58 3.14 19.83
C GLY A 159 -23.84 2.09 18.99
N PRO A 160 -22.58 1.81 19.34
CA PRO A 160 -21.75 0.83 18.64
C PRO A 160 -22.31 -0.59 18.77
N LYS A 161 -22.32 -1.33 17.66
CA LYS A 161 -22.71 -2.75 17.63
C LYS A 161 -21.64 -3.58 16.95
N ARG A 162 -21.43 -4.81 17.40
CA ARG A 162 -20.48 -5.73 16.75
C ARG A 162 -21.03 -6.14 15.40
N VAL A 163 -20.16 -6.20 14.39
CA VAL A 163 -20.53 -6.64 13.05
C VAL A 163 -21.10 -8.06 13.06
N ALA A 164 -20.49 -8.95 13.85
CA ALA A 164 -20.93 -10.34 13.99
C ALA A 164 -22.37 -10.52 14.49
N ASP A 165 -22.89 -9.54 15.25
CA ASP A 165 -24.26 -9.59 15.80
C ASP A 165 -25.31 -9.08 14.79
N LEU A 166 -24.87 -8.52 13.65
CA LEU A 166 -25.73 -7.83 12.68
C LEU A 166 -25.81 -8.54 11.31
N VAL A 167 -25.07 -9.64 11.14
CA VAL A 167 -24.96 -10.38 9.89
C VAL A 167 -25.22 -11.86 10.12
N GLU A 168 -25.64 -12.56 9.08
CA GLU A 168 -25.80 -14.00 9.12
C GLU A 168 -24.46 -14.74 9.16
N GLU A 169 -24.45 -15.92 9.81
CA GLU A 169 -23.27 -16.78 9.96
C GLU A 169 -22.64 -17.16 8.61
N SER A 170 -23.47 -17.47 7.61
CA SER A 170 -22.99 -17.79 6.25
C SER A 170 -22.23 -16.64 5.57
N TRP A 171 -22.54 -15.39 5.94
CA TRP A 171 -21.79 -14.24 5.47
C TRP A 171 -20.43 -14.13 6.19
N LEU A 172 -20.38 -14.39 7.49
CA LEU A 172 -19.12 -14.43 8.25
C LEU A 172 -18.17 -15.50 7.70
N GLU A 173 -18.69 -16.70 7.39
CA GLU A 173 -17.92 -17.80 6.82
C GLU A 173 -17.34 -17.46 5.44
N SER A 174 -18.08 -16.72 4.61
CA SER A 174 -17.66 -16.34 3.26
C SER A 174 -16.86 -15.03 3.18
N PHE A 175 -16.81 -14.27 4.28
CA PHE A 175 -16.17 -12.94 4.33
C PHE A 175 -14.68 -12.99 3.96
N ASN A 176 -13.92 -13.89 4.59
CA ASN A 176 -12.47 -13.98 4.39
C ASN A 176 -12.12 -14.27 2.93
N LYS A 177 -12.83 -15.22 2.32
CA LYS A 177 -12.67 -15.58 0.91
C LYS A 177 -12.97 -14.38 0.00
N THR A 178 -14.05 -13.65 0.29
CA THR A 178 -14.45 -12.46 -0.49
C THR A 178 -13.36 -11.39 -0.50
N VAL A 179 -12.71 -11.13 0.64
CA VAL A 179 -11.62 -10.16 0.74
C VAL A 179 -10.34 -10.67 0.06
N GLN A 180 -9.96 -11.93 0.30
CA GLN A 180 -8.79 -12.58 -0.30
C GLN A 180 -8.83 -12.57 -1.83
N GLU A 181 -10.00 -12.84 -2.43
CA GLU A 181 -10.19 -12.93 -3.88
C GLU A 181 -10.45 -11.56 -4.54
N ARG A 182 -10.61 -10.49 -3.76
CA ARG A 182 -11.03 -9.18 -4.28
C ARG A 182 -10.06 -8.60 -5.30
N GLY A 183 -8.75 -8.78 -5.09
CA GLY A 183 -7.73 -8.32 -6.04
C GLY A 183 -7.86 -8.98 -7.40
N ALA A 184 -8.05 -10.30 -7.43
CA ALA A 184 -8.27 -11.06 -8.65
C ALA A 184 -9.55 -10.63 -9.35
N LYS A 185 -10.65 -10.46 -8.61
CA LYS A 185 -11.93 -10.00 -9.18
C LYS A 185 -11.83 -8.63 -9.83
N VAL A 186 -11.10 -7.68 -9.23
CA VAL A 186 -10.90 -6.36 -9.84
C VAL A 186 -10.10 -6.45 -11.15
N ILE A 187 -9.05 -7.28 -11.18
CA ILE A 187 -8.25 -7.51 -12.38
C ILE A 187 -9.09 -8.16 -13.48
N GLU A 188 -9.88 -9.18 -13.13
CA GLU A 188 -10.77 -9.87 -14.06
C GLU A 188 -11.75 -8.91 -14.73
N MET A 189 -12.36 -8.01 -13.95
CA MET A 189 -13.39 -7.07 -14.42
C MET A 189 -12.80 -5.89 -15.19
N ARG A 190 -11.71 -5.28 -14.69
CA ARG A 190 -11.11 -4.08 -15.31
C ARG A 190 -10.09 -4.40 -16.40
N LYS A 191 -9.62 -5.66 -16.48
CA LYS A 191 -8.45 -6.07 -17.27
C LYS A 191 -7.19 -5.27 -16.94
N ALA A 192 -7.14 -4.68 -15.75
CA ALA A 192 -6.08 -3.81 -15.26
C ALA A 192 -5.95 -3.94 -13.73
N SER A 193 -4.78 -3.57 -13.20
CA SER A 193 -4.55 -3.59 -11.76
C SER A 193 -5.45 -2.61 -11.01
N SER A 194 -5.65 -2.86 -9.72
CA SER A 194 -6.44 -2.02 -8.81
C SER A 194 -5.69 -0.74 -8.39
N ALA A 195 -5.11 -0.02 -9.35
CA ALA A 195 -4.20 1.11 -9.15
C ALA A 195 -4.78 2.23 -8.28
N ALA A 196 -5.97 2.73 -8.59
CA ALA A 196 -6.59 3.84 -7.84
C ALA A 196 -6.84 3.48 -6.36
N SER A 197 -7.39 2.30 -6.10
CA SER A 197 -7.62 1.84 -4.72
C SER A 197 -6.32 1.57 -3.97
N ALA A 198 -5.27 1.09 -4.66
CA ALA A 198 -3.95 0.90 -4.06
C ALA A 198 -3.30 2.24 -3.70
N ALA A 199 -3.38 3.24 -4.59
CA ALA A 199 -2.93 4.60 -4.32
C ALA A 199 -3.66 5.21 -3.12
N LYS A 200 -4.99 5.04 -3.03
CA LYS A 200 -5.77 5.49 -1.86
C LYS A 200 -5.32 4.80 -0.57
N ALA A 201 -5.04 3.50 -0.61
CA ALA A 201 -4.54 2.76 0.54
C ALA A 201 -3.13 3.22 0.99
N ILE A 202 -2.27 3.64 0.06
CA ILE A 202 -0.97 4.25 0.37
C ILE A 202 -1.19 5.57 1.11
N VAL A 203 -2.07 6.43 0.60
CA VAL A 203 -2.41 7.71 1.26
C VAL A 203 -2.95 7.46 2.67
N ASP A 204 -3.87 6.51 2.82
CA ASP A 204 -4.43 6.17 4.14
C ASP A 204 -3.39 5.63 5.11
N HIS A 205 -2.47 4.78 4.62
CA HIS A 205 -1.37 4.26 5.42
C HIS A 205 -0.48 5.39 5.95
N PHE A 206 -0.02 6.29 5.06
CA PHE A 206 0.82 7.41 5.49
C PHE A 206 0.06 8.40 6.35
N ARG A 207 -1.20 8.71 6.05
CA ARG A 207 -2.01 9.58 6.90
C ARG A 207 -2.05 9.06 8.34
N ASP A 208 -2.33 7.77 8.53
CA ASP A 208 -2.45 7.22 9.88
C ASP A 208 -1.08 7.02 10.54
N TRP A 209 -0.03 6.72 9.77
CA TRP A 209 1.33 6.57 10.29
C TRP A 209 1.97 7.92 10.67
N LEU A 210 1.69 8.97 9.91
CA LEU A 210 2.25 10.30 10.10
C LEU A 210 1.41 11.14 11.06
N CYS A 211 0.10 11.25 10.82
CA CYS A 211 -0.79 12.20 11.52
C CYS A 211 -1.17 11.77 12.95
N GLN A 212 -0.60 10.67 13.47
CA GLN A 212 -0.49 10.51 14.93
C GLN A 212 0.46 11.55 15.56
N LEU A 213 1.25 12.26 14.75
CA LEU A 213 2.11 13.40 15.09
C LEU A 213 1.96 14.49 14.00
N SER A 214 2.14 15.76 14.36
CA SER A 214 1.84 16.94 13.54
C SER A 214 2.37 16.94 12.08
N VAL A 215 1.62 17.63 11.21
CA VAL A 215 1.79 17.89 9.76
C VAL A 215 3.26 17.93 9.27
N MET A 216 3.58 17.15 8.22
CA MET A 216 4.85 17.21 7.48
C MET A 216 4.65 17.79 6.07
N GLU A 217 5.68 18.46 5.55
CA GLU A 217 5.81 18.80 4.13
C GLU A 217 6.06 17.51 3.31
N VAL A 218 5.46 17.40 2.13
CA VAL A 218 5.58 16.20 1.27
C VAL A 218 6.19 16.59 -0.07
N ASN A 219 7.43 16.16 -0.30
CA ASN A 219 8.02 16.14 -1.64
C ASN A 219 7.71 14.80 -2.32
N ILE A 220 6.95 14.81 -3.41
CA ILE A 220 6.61 13.60 -4.16
C ILE A 220 7.74 13.32 -5.16
N ILE A 221 8.40 12.17 -4.98
CA ILE A 221 9.43 11.69 -5.92
C ILE A 221 8.91 10.44 -6.60
N LEU A 222 8.84 10.50 -7.93
CA LEU A 222 8.41 9.39 -8.78
C LEU A 222 9.64 8.67 -9.31
N LEU A 223 9.83 7.41 -8.88
CA LEU A 223 10.82 6.51 -9.44
C LEU A 223 10.09 5.30 -10.05
N MET A 224 10.24 5.12 -11.37
CA MET A 224 9.78 3.92 -12.08
C MET A 224 11.01 3.15 -12.57
N THR A 225 11.14 1.89 -12.14
CA THR A 225 12.11 0.92 -12.69
C THR A 225 11.44 0.01 -13.68
#